data_AF-A0AA39XCS9-F1
#
_entry.id   AF-A0AA39XCS9-F1
#
_cell.length_a   1.000
_cell.length_b   1.000
_cell.length_c   1.000
_cell.angle_alpha   90.00
_cell.angle_beta   90.00
_cell.angle_gamma   90.00
#
_symmetry.space_group_name_H-M   'P 1'
#
loop_
_entity.id
_entity.type
_entity.pdbx_description
1 polymer ?
#
loop_
_entity_poly.entity_id
_entity_poly.type
_entity_poly.pdbx_seq_one_letter_code
_entity_poly.pdbx_strand_id
1 'polypeptide(L)'
;MGRNAAHHFLQSVLHVVYTDWFEEWSRSLDGLDEMVTTEFQDIVNYDKRDKFMFDSGFQRSRVYFETLQLLRIFTRTIRLTRQDLLSMAPDQMPPCMPPARVIPNEDEIMMANWKILWSSYTDLEEKLLKRIAEKKEEIQSLRDGLFNATSLREASRSTAMNRYIIVFTIVTVLYLPPTLIAVSSSRILISSSNGRSLYLTCGVNHAAF
;
A
#
# COMPACT_ATOMS: atom_id res chain seq x y z
N MET A 1 32.03 22.29 -41.69
CA MET A 1 30.59 22.15 -41.99
C MET A 1 29.90 20.99 -41.27
N GLY A 2 30.52 19.81 -41.05
CA GLY A 2 29.82 18.65 -40.45
C GLY A 2 29.52 18.70 -38.94
N ARG A 3 30.38 19.29 -38.12
CA ARG A 3 30.26 19.25 -36.64
C ARG A 3 29.04 20.04 -36.12
N ASN A 4 28.79 21.23 -36.67
CA ASN A 4 27.70 22.10 -36.20
C ASN A 4 26.33 21.58 -36.62
N ALA A 5 26.23 21.04 -37.83
CA ALA A 5 25.01 20.36 -38.28
C ALA A 5 24.66 19.18 -37.37
N ALA A 6 25.65 18.41 -36.90
CA ALA A 6 25.43 17.32 -35.96
C ALA A 6 24.95 17.81 -34.58
N HIS A 7 25.53 18.89 -34.03
CA HIS A 7 25.10 19.46 -32.74
C HIS A 7 23.69 20.06 -32.82
N HIS A 8 23.38 20.83 -33.85
CA HIS A 8 22.03 21.39 -34.04
C HIS A 8 20.98 20.30 -34.28
N PHE A 9 21.34 19.25 -35.03
CA PHE A 9 20.48 18.08 -35.20
C PHE A 9 20.22 17.38 -33.86
N LEU A 10 21.28 17.11 -33.07
CA LEU A 10 21.15 16.50 -31.75
C LEU A 10 20.31 17.35 -30.79
N GLN A 11 20.52 18.67 -30.76
CA GLN A 11 19.72 19.62 -29.99
C GLN A 11 18.23 19.60 -30.39
N SER A 12 17.94 19.52 -31.70
CA SER A 12 16.57 19.44 -32.21
C SER A 12 15.90 18.11 -31.87
N VAL A 13 16.64 17.00 -31.97
CA VAL A 13 16.18 15.67 -31.58
C VAL A 13 15.89 15.64 -30.08
N LEU A 14 16.80 16.16 -29.24
CA LEU A 14 16.58 16.25 -27.80
C LEU A 14 15.32 17.05 -27.45
N HIS A 15 15.07 18.16 -28.16
CA HIS A 15 13.84 18.95 -27.96
C HIS A 15 12.57 18.13 -28.17
N VAL A 16 12.49 17.39 -29.27
CA VAL A 16 11.34 16.52 -29.57
C VAL A 16 11.23 15.41 -28.52
N VAL A 17 12.34 14.72 -28.24
CA VAL A 17 12.38 13.58 -27.33
C VAL A 17 11.96 13.96 -25.91
N TYR A 18 12.44 15.07 -25.34
CA TYR A 18 12.03 15.42 -23.98
C TYR A 18 10.57 15.90 -23.91
N THR A 19 10.03 16.44 -25.00
CA THR A 19 8.63 16.88 -25.07
C THR A 19 7.73 15.65 -25.05
N ASP A 20 8.00 14.67 -25.90
CA ASP A 20 7.29 13.39 -25.92
C ASP A 20 7.43 12.66 -24.57
N TRP A 21 8.64 12.65 -24.00
CA TRP A 21 8.90 12.10 -22.67
C TRP A 21 8.01 12.74 -21.60
N PHE A 22 7.85 14.08 -21.62
CA PHE A 22 6.99 14.77 -20.67
C PHE A 22 5.51 14.38 -20.85
N GLU A 23 5.04 14.27 -22.09
CA GLU A 23 3.66 13.87 -22.38
C GLU A 23 3.38 12.43 -21.93
N GLU A 24 4.28 11.49 -22.20
CA GLU A 24 4.14 10.10 -21.77
C GLU A 24 4.15 9.94 -20.25
N TRP A 25 5.02 10.68 -19.56
CA TRP A 25 5.01 10.72 -18.09
C TRP A 25 3.73 11.34 -17.55
N SER A 26 3.26 12.42 -18.16
CA SER A 26 1.99 13.05 -17.76
C SER A 26 0.82 12.10 -17.91
N ARG A 27 0.73 11.38 -19.04
CA ARG A 27 -0.30 10.36 -19.28
C ARG A 27 -0.22 9.20 -18.30
N SER A 28 1.00 8.77 -17.96
CA SER A 28 1.22 7.73 -16.95
C SER A 28 0.74 8.16 -15.57
N LEU A 29 0.96 9.44 -15.20
CA LEU A 29 0.46 10.02 -13.97
C LEU A 29 -1.06 10.21 -13.99
N ASP A 30 -1.65 10.55 -15.14
CA ASP A 30 -3.11 10.63 -15.33
C ASP A 30 -3.77 9.26 -15.10
N GLY A 31 -3.21 8.19 -15.67
CA GLY A 31 -3.73 6.84 -15.46
C GLY A 31 -3.63 6.36 -14.00
N LEU A 32 -2.56 6.76 -13.31
CA LEU A 32 -2.41 6.49 -11.87
C LEU A 32 -3.45 7.26 -11.05
N ASP A 33 -3.70 8.52 -11.40
CA ASP A 33 -4.69 9.36 -10.74
C ASP A 33 -6.12 8.84 -10.95
N GLU A 34 -6.45 8.37 -12.16
CA GLU A 34 -7.75 7.76 -12.46
C GLU A 34 -8.00 6.49 -11.64
N MET A 35 -6.98 5.64 -11.48
CA MET A 35 -7.06 4.43 -10.67
C MET A 35 -7.37 4.75 -9.20
N VAL A 36 -6.65 5.71 -8.61
CA VAL A 36 -6.84 6.12 -7.21
C VAL A 36 -8.18 6.85 -7.03
N THR A 37 -8.55 7.72 -7.98
CA THR A 37 -9.80 8.49 -7.94
C THR A 37 -11.02 7.60 -8.06
N THR A 38 -10.97 6.55 -8.89
CA THR A 38 -12.05 5.57 -9.02
C THR A 38 -12.32 4.87 -7.69
N GLU A 39 -11.27 4.47 -6.98
CA GLU A 39 -11.41 3.93 -5.63
C GLU A 39 -11.99 4.94 -4.65
N PHE A 40 -11.62 6.21 -4.76
CA PHE A 40 -12.14 7.28 -3.91
C PHE A 40 -13.62 7.57 -4.14
N GLN A 41 -14.08 7.64 -5.39
CA GLN A 41 -15.50 7.88 -5.68
C GLN A 41 -16.39 6.77 -5.07
N ASP A 42 -15.88 5.54 -5.04
CA ASP A 42 -16.53 4.43 -4.35
C ASP A 42 -16.57 4.60 -2.81
N ILE A 43 -15.64 5.33 -2.19
CA ILE A 43 -15.67 5.68 -0.75
C ILE A 43 -16.79 6.68 -0.44
N VAL A 44 -17.00 7.66 -1.32
CA VAL A 44 -17.97 8.75 -1.10
C VAL A 44 -19.42 8.24 -1.22
N ASN A 45 -19.63 7.18 -2.01
CA ASN A 45 -20.95 6.56 -2.19
C ASN A 45 -21.49 6.01 -0.85
N TYR A 46 -22.65 6.52 -0.42
CA TYR A 46 -23.26 6.22 0.89
C TYR A 46 -23.54 4.74 1.12
N ASP A 47 -23.96 4.00 0.09
CA ASP A 47 -24.27 2.57 0.20
C ASP A 47 -23.01 1.70 0.35
N LYS A 48 -21.87 2.23 -0.11
CA LYS A 48 -20.57 1.56 -0.05
C LYS A 48 -19.74 2.04 1.15
N ARG A 49 -19.95 3.26 1.66
CA ARG A 49 -19.14 3.93 2.68
C ARG A 49 -18.75 3.06 3.87
N ASP A 50 -19.66 2.30 4.45
CA ASP A 50 -19.38 1.49 5.66
C ASP A 50 -18.42 0.32 5.37
N LYS A 51 -18.50 -0.22 4.15
CA LYS A 51 -17.52 -1.18 3.61
C LYS A 51 -16.22 -0.49 3.18
N PHE A 52 -16.26 0.82 2.96
CA PHE A 52 -15.14 1.62 2.46
C PHE A 52 -14.32 2.35 3.51
N MET A 53 -14.89 2.66 4.68
CA MET A 53 -14.19 3.26 5.83
C MET A 53 -13.13 2.36 6.46
N PHE A 54 -13.21 1.06 6.22
CA PHE A 54 -12.33 0.09 6.84
C PHE A 54 -11.80 -0.90 5.81
N ASP A 55 -10.55 -1.32 5.97
CA ASP A 55 -9.97 -2.33 5.11
C ASP A 55 -10.09 -3.72 5.75
N SER A 56 -11.20 -4.41 5.45
CA SER A 56 -11.44 -5.75 5.98
C SER A 56 -10.60 -6.85 5.32
N GLY A 57 -9.91 -6.55 4.21
CA GLY A 57 -9.15 -7.52 3.42
C GLY A 57 -7.81 -7.02 2.87
N PHE A 58 -7.29 -5.91 3.39
CA PHE A 58 -6.04 -5.22 2.98
C PHE A 58 -5.98 -4.78 1.51
N GLN A 59 -7.10 -4.79 0.78
CA GLN A 59 -7.10 -4.53 -0.66
C GLN A 59 -6.74 -3.06 -0.94
N ARG A 60 -7.27 -2.12 -0.17
CA ARG A 60 -7.01 -0.67 -0.38
C ARG A 60 -5.67 -0.25 0.19
N SER A 61 -5.32 -0.75 1.37
CA SER A 61 -3.99 -0.58 1.94
C SER A 61 -2.91 -1.07 0.97
N ARG A 62 -3.18 -2.15 0.23
CA ARG A 62 -2.29 -2.66 -0.82
C ARG A 62 -2.22 -1.71 -2.02
N VAL A 63 -3.35 -1.23 -2.55
CA VAL A 63 -3.36 -0.30 -3.69
C VAL A 63 -2.63 1.00 -3.35
N TYR A 64 -2.90 1.59 -2.18
CA TYR A 64 -2.16 2.77 -1.73
C TYR A 64 -0.67 2.50 -1.57
N PHE A 65 -0.29 1.34 -1.02
CA PHE A 65 1.12 0.98 -0.91
C PHE A 65 1.80 0.82 -2.28
N GLU A 66 1.19 0.06 -3.19
CA GLU A 66 1.71 -0.17 -4.55
C GLU A 66 1.84 1.15 -5.31
N THR A 67 0.82 2.02 -5.22
CA THR A 67 0.83 3.34 -5.85
C THR A 67 1.96 4.22 -5.29
N LEU A 68 2.18 4.22 -3.97
CA LEU A 68 3.32 4.94 -3.38
C LEU A 68 4.67 4.39 -3.83
N GLN A 69 4.79 3.07 -4.04
CA GLN A 69 6.02 2.50 -4.61
C GLN A 69 6.22 2.92 -6.07
N LEU A 70 5.15 2.95 -6.87
CA LEU A 70 5.21 3.42 -8.26
C LEU A 70 5.65 4.89 -8.32
N LEU A 71 5.03 5.78 -7.52
CA LEU A 71 5.43 7.19 -7.46
C LEU A 71 6.90 7.38 -7.05
N ARG A 72 7.41 6.53 -6.15
CA ARG A 72 8.83 6.52 -5.78
C ARG A 72 9.73 6.08 -6.94
N ILE A 73 9.34 5.04 -7.67
CA ILE A 73 10.07 4.57 -8.85
C ILE A 73 10.08 5.66 -9.92
N PHE A 74 8.94 6.29 -10.21
CA PHE A 74 8.83 7.38 -11.18
C PHE A 74 9.75 8.55 -10.84
N THR A 75 9.72 9.01 -9.58
CA THR A 75 10.64 10.05 -9.08
C THR A 75 12.10 9.69 -9.33
N ARG A 76 12.48 8.43 -9.07
CA ARG A 76 13.85 7.96 -9.30
C ARG A 76 14.20 7.96 -10.78
N THR A 77 13.35 7.40 -11.62
CA THR A 77 13.58 7.29 -13.07
C THR A 77 13.73 8.68 -13.69
N ILE A 78 12.85 9.62 -13.37
CA ILE A 78 12.93 11.01 -13.83
C ILE A 78 14.27 11.66 -13.45
N ARG A 79 14.70 11.49 -12.20
CA ARG A 79 15.98 12.02 -11.73
C ARG A 79 17.20 11.37 -12.40
N LEU A 80 17.12 10.09 -12.73
CA LEU A 80 18.17 9.40 -13.50
C LEU A 80 18.23 9.94 -14.92
N THR A 81 17.09 10.14 -15.59
CA THR A 81 17.04 10.76 -16.91
C THR A 81 17.69 12.14 -16.94
N ARG A 82 17.50 12.97 -15.89
CA ARG A 82 18.24 14.23 -15.74
C ARG A 82 19.77 14.02 -15.77
N GLN A 83 20.27 13.03 -15.03
CA GLN A 83 21.71 12.75 -14.97
C GLN A 83 22.25 12.28 -16.32
N ASP A 84 21.48 11.45 -17.03
CA ASP A 84 21.84 10.99 -18.38
C ASP A 84 21.88 12.16 -19.36
N LEU A 85 20.91 13.08 -19.32
CA LEU A 85 20.93 14.30 -20.15
C LEU A 85 22.09 15.23 -19.81
N LEU A 86 22.45 15.38 -18.53
CA LEU A 86 23.63 16.18 -18.13
C LEU A 86 24.93 15.63 -18.74
N SER A 87 25.04 14.31 -18.90
CA SER A 87 26.20 13.68 -19.53
C SER A 87 26.34 14.01 -21.03
N MET A 88 25.25 14.48 -21.65
CA MET A 88 25.23 14.92 -23.05
C MET A 88 25.54 16.41 -23.24
N ALA A 89 25.87 17.12 -22.16
CA ALA A 89 26.23 18.54 -22.23
C ALA A 89 27.46 18.76 -23.14
N PRO A 90 27.51 19.87 -23.88
CA PRO A 90 28.63 20.17 -24.78
C PRO A 90 30.01 20.11 -24.09
N ASP A 91 30.06 20.50 -22.82
CA ASP A 91 31.29 20.52 -22.01
C ASP A 91 31.73 19.13 -21.51
N GLN A 92 30.82 18.15 -21.53
CA GLN A 92 31.08 16.77 -21.09
C GLN A 92 31.33 15.83 -22.27
N MET A 93 31.01 16.24 -23.50
CA MET A 93 31.28 15.44 -24.69
C MET A 93 32.79 15.40 -24.98
N PRO A 94 33.38 14.20 -25.16
CA PRO A 94 34.75 14.08 -25.62
C PRO A 94 34.90 14.74 -27.01
N PRO A 95 36.04 15.35 -27.34
CA PRO A 95 36.27 15.88 -28.68
C PRO A 95 36.20 14.75 -29.71
N CYS A 96 35.10 14.69 -30.48
CA CYS A 96 34.81 13.61 -31.44
C CYS A 96 35.74 13.62 -32.67
N MET A 97 36.59 14.65 -32.83
CA MET A 97 37.55 14.81 -33.92
C MET A 97 38.74 15.69 -33.46
N PRO A 98 39.92 15.57 -34.10
CA PRO A 98 41.04 16.48 -33.87
C PRO A 98 40.61 17.94 -34.06
N PRO A 99 41.28 18.91 -33.40
CA PRO A 99 40.84 20.31 -33.40
C PRO A 99 40.83 20.86 -34.83
N ALA A 100 39.63 20.91 -35.43
CA ALA A 100 39.38 21.69 -36.61
C ALA A 100 39.40 23.17 -36.23
N ARG A 101 39.81 24.02 -37.19
CA ARG A 101 39.98 25.48 -37.04
C ARG A 101 38.91 26.08 -36.14
N VAL A 102 39.35 26.76 -35.08
CA VAL A 102 38.49 27.52 -34.15
C VAL A 102 37.78 28.60 -34.97
N ILE A 103 36.48 28.41 -35.20
CA ILE A 103 35.64 29.45 -35.77
C ILE A 103 35.14 30.30 -34.58
N PRO A 104 35.41 31.61 -34.55
CA PRO A 104 34.94 32.49 -33.48
C PRO A 104 33.40 32.46 -33.39
N ASN A 105 32.86 32.51 -32.16
CA ASN A 105 31.43 32.58 -31.79
C ASN A 105 30.59 31.28 -31.93
N GLU A 106 31.12 30.18 -32.47
CA GLU A 106 30.33 28.95 -32.65
C GLU A 106 30.04 28.22 -31.33
N ASP A 107 31.03 28.16 -30.44
CA ASP A 107 30.87 27.54 -29.12
C ASP A 107 29.87 28.33 -28.24
N GLU A 108 29.78 29.65 -28.43
CA GLU A 108 28.86 30.52 -27.70
C GLU A 108 27.40 30.28 -28.11
N ILE A 109 27.12 30.13 -29.42
CA ILE A 109 25.78 29.81 -29.92
C ILE A 109 25.35 28.41 -29.47
N MET A 110 26.25 27.43 -29.54
CA MET A 110 25.97 26.07 -29.08
C MET A 110 25.62 26.04 -27.58
N MET A 111 26.38 26.78 -26.77
CA MET A 111 26.15 26.89 -25.33
C MET A 111 24.85 27.63 -25.00
N ALA A 112 24.53 28.70 -25.73
CA ALA A 112 23.27 29.42 -25.58
C ALA A 112 22.07 28.53 -25.89
N ASN A 113 22.11 27.76 -26.98
CA ASN A 113 21.07 26.81 -27.34
C ASN A 113 20.92 25.70 -26.30
N TRP A 114 22.04 25.16 -25.80
CA TRP A 114 22.03 24.17 -24.73
C TRP A 114 21.36 24.71 -23.47
N LYS A 115 21.66 25.96 -23.07
CA LYS A 115 21.05 26.60 -21.91
C LYS A 115 19.53 26.72 -22.04
N ILE A 116 19.03 27.10 -23.23
CA ILE A 116 17.59 27.21 -23.51
C ILE A 116 16.91 25.83 -23.42
N LEU A 117 17.50 24.82 -24.06
CA LEU A 117 17.01 23.44 -23.99
C LEU A 117 16.98 22.92 -22.56
N TRP A 118 18.06 23.17 -21.82
CA TRP A 118 18.20 22.75 -20.44
C TRP A 118 17.19 23.43 -19.51
N SER A 119 16.96 24.74 -19.68
CA SER A 119 15.91 25.43 -18.91
C SER A 119 14.53 24.87 -19.22
N SER A 120 14.21 24.65 -20.50
CA SER A 120 12.92 24.07 -20.90
C SER A 120 12.72 22.66 -20.33
N TYR A 121 13.74 21.82 -20.38
CA TYR A 121 13.70 20.47 -19.79
C TYR A 121 13.51 20.53 -18.27
N THR A 122 14.27 21.38 -17.58
CA THR A 122 14.22 21.51 -16.12
C THR A 122 12.84 21.96 -15.65
N ASP A 123 12.20 22.88 -16.38
CA ASP A 123 10.84 23.34 -16.08
C ASP A 123 9.81 22.20 -16.21
N LEU A 124 9.93 21.36 -17.24
CA LEU A 124 9.06 20.20 -17.44
C LEU A 124 9.28 19.13 -16.38
N GLU A 125 10.54 18.89 -16.03
CA GLU A 125 10.90 17.95 -14.98
C GLU A 125 10.37 18.40 -13.61
N GLU A 126 10.52 19.68 -13.27
CA GLU A 126 10.00 20.23 -12.02
C GLU A 126 8.49 20.08 -11.94
N LYS A 127 7.77 20.33 -13.04
CA LYS A 127 6.32 20.10 -13.12
C LYS A 127 5.95 18.66 -12.81
N LEU A 128 6.65 17.68 -13.39
CA LEU A 128 6.39 16.26 -13.12
C LEU A 128 6.70 15.89 -11.66
N LEU A 129 7.86 16.31 -11.15
CA LEU A 129 8.29 16.01 -9.79
C LEU A 129 7.36 16.63 -8.75
N LYS A 130 6.90 17.87 -8.99
CA LYS A 130 5.91 18.54 -8.14
C LYS A 130 4.60 17.77 -8.12
N ARG A 131 4.08 17.39 -9.30
CA ARG A 131 2.85 16.59 -9.41
C ARG A 131 2.96 15.26 -8.66
N ILE A 132 4.10 14.58 -8.78
CA ILE A 132 4.37 13.32 -8.05
C ILE A 132 4.40 13.56 -6.54
N ALA A 133 5.03 14.65 -6.07
CA ALA A 133 5.11 14.98 -4.65
C ALA A 133 3.71 15.24 -4.06
N GLU A 134 2.89 16.03 -4.74
CA GLU A 134 1.50 16.32 -4.35
C GLU A 134 0.67 15.02 -4.28
N LYS A 135 0.72 14.18 -5.32
CA LYS A 135 -0.02 12.90 -5.29
C LYS A 135 0.47 11.95 -4.21
N LYS A 136 1.77 11.93 -3.95
CA LYS A 136 2.34 11.13 -2.88
C LYS A 136 1.79 11.56 -1.52
N GLU A 137 1.75 12.86 -1.23
CA GLU A 137 1.22 13.37 0.04
C GLU A 137 -0.26 13.04 0.22
N GLU A 138 -1.06 13.21 -0.83
CA GLU A 138 -2.49 12.86 -0.81
C GLU A 138 -2.71 11.37 -0.52
N ILE A 139 -2.03 10.48 -1.25
CA ILE A 139 -2.18 9.03 -1.05
C ILE A 139 -1.64 8.61 0.32
N GLN A 140 -0.57 9.23 0.82
CA GLN A 140 -0.07 8.98 2.18
C GLN A 140 -1.11 9.35 3.23
N SER A 141 -1.71 10.53 3.11
CA SER A 141 -2.78 10.99 4.01
C SER A 141 -3.97 10.03 4.00
N LEU A 142 -4.41 9.59 2.82
CA LEU A 142 -5.51 8.63 2.66
C LEU A 142 -5.20 7.29 3.33
N ARG A 143 -4.01 6.76 3.08
CA ARG A 143 -3.55 5.51 3.68
C ARG A 143 -3.50 5.59 5.20
N ASP A 144 -2.97 6.69 5.73
CA ASP A 144 -2.84 6.88 7.17
C ASP A 144 -4.23 7.05 7.82
N GLY A 145 -5.15 7.77 7.16
CA GLY A 145 -6.57 7.85 7.55
C GLY A 145 -7.26 6.48 7.60
N LEU A 146 -7.05 5.64 6.58
CA LEU A 146 -7.60 4.28 6.50
C LEU A 146 -7.07 3.38 7.63
N PHE A 147 -5.76 3.44 7.92
CA PHE A 147 -5.15 2.67 9.01
C PHE A 147 -5.64 3.13 10.38
N ASN A 148 -5.77 4.43 10.59
CA ASN A 148 -6.29 4.98 11.83
C ASN A 148 -7.75 4.54 12.06
N ALA A 149 -8.61 4.66 11.05
CA ALA A 149 -10.01 4.21 11.14
C ALA A 149 -10.11 2.69 11.40
N THR A 150 -9.31 1.89 10.71
CA THR A 150 -9.27 0.43 10.91
C THR A 150 -8.80 0.06 12.32
N SER A 151 -7.76 0.72 12.82
CA SER A 151 -7.25 0.52 14.19
C SER A 151 -8.28 0.88 15.26
N LEU A 152 -8.99 2.00 15.08
CA LEU A 152 -10.09 2.41 15.97
C LEU A 152 -11.21 1.37 16.00
N ARG A 153 -11.60 0.82 14.84
CA ARG A 153 -12.61 -0.25 14.76
C ARG A 153 -12.16 -1.52 15.46
N GLU A 154 -10.91 -1.93 15.25
CA GLU A 154 -10.34 -3.11 15.90
C GLU A 154 -10.26 -2.94 17.42
N ALA A 155 -9.85 -1.78 17.90
CA ALA A 155 -9.83 -1.45 19.34
C ALA A 155 -11.25 -1.48 19.95
N SER A 156 -12.24 -0.92 19.25
CA SER A 156 -13.65 -0.97 19.66
C SER A 156 -14.16 -2.41 19.74
N ARG A 157 -13.87 -3.24 18.72
CA ARG A 157 -14.24 -4.66 18.69
C ARG A 157 -13.57 -5.44 19.82
N SER A 158 -12.30 -5.17 20.11
CA SER A 158 -11.56 -5.78 21.23
C SER A 158 -12.16 -5.40 22.58
N THR A 159 -12.57 -4.14 22.75
CA THR A 159 -13.24 -3.67 23.97
C THR A 159 -14.59 -4.37 24.17
N ALA A 160 -15.38 -4.54 23.10
CA ALA A 160 -16.63 -5.29 23.15
C ALA A 160 -16.39 -6.77 23.50
N MET A 161 -15.37 -7.40 22.90
CA MET A 161 -14.98 -8.78 23.23
C MET A 161 -14.59 -8.92 24.71
N ASN A 162 -13.83 -7.97 25.25
CA ASN A 162 -13.48 -7.96 26.67
C ASN A 162 -14.72 -7.89 27.58
N ARG A 163 -15.76 -7.13 27.20
CA ARG A 163 -17.03 -7.11 27.94
C ARG A 163 -17.72 -8.47 27.95
N TYR A 164 -17.73 -9.18 26.82
CA TYR A 164 -18.31 -10.53 26.76
C TYR A 164 -17.58 -11.53 27.67
N ILE A 165 -16.25 -11.45 27.76
CA ILE A 165 -15.45 -12.29 28.66
C ILE A 165 -15.84 -12.03 30.13
N ILE A 166 -16.02 -10.77 30.52
CA ILE A 166 -16.45 -10.40 31.88
C ILE A 166 -17.82 -11.01 32.20
N VAL A 167 -18.80 -10.84 31.30
CA VAL A 167 -20.16 -11.39 31.49
C VAL A 167 -20.12 -12.92 31.55
N PHE A 168 -19.41 -13.58 30.64
CA PHE A 168 -19.25 -15.03 30.64
C PHE A 168 -18.61 -15.55 31.94
N THR A 169 -17.59 -14.84 32.45
CA THR A 169 -16.93 -15.17 33.71
C THR A 169 -17.89 -15.06 34.88
N ILE A 170 -18.69 -13.99 34.96
CA ILE A 170 -19.71 -13.80 36.00
C ILE A 170 -20.73 -14.96 35.97
N VAL A 171 -21.26 -15.27 34.78
CA VAL A 171 -22.21 -16.40 34.61
C VAL A 171 -21.55 -17.71 35.04
N THR A 172 -20.33 -17.98 34.60
CA THR A 172 -19.61 -19.22 34.96
C THR A 172 -19.40 -19.34 36.47
N VAL A 173 -18.92 -18.27 37.14
CA VAL A 173 -18.70 -18.27 38.60
C VAL A 173 -20.00 -18.50 39.37
N LEU A 174 -21.13 -17.96 38.90
CA LEU A 174 -22.42 -18.13 39.55
C LEU A 174 -23.01 -19.54 39.35
N TYR A 175 -22.90 -20.10 38.15
CA TYR A 175 -23.59 -21.35 37.80
C TYR A 175 -22.74 -22.61 38.02
N LEU A 176 -21.40 -22.51 37.97
CA LEU A 176 -20.52 -23.67 38.14
C LEU A 176 -20.72 -24.36 39.50
N PRO A 177 -20.70 -23.67 40.67
CA PRO A 177 -20.88 -24.33 41.96
C PRO A 177 -22.24 -25.04 42.13
N PRO A 178 -23.40 -24.41 41.81
CA PRO A 178 -24.70 -25.08 41.86
C PRO A 178 -24.78 -26.33 40.99
N THR A 179 -24.24 -26.31 39.76
CA THR A 179 -24.22 -27.51 38.91
C THR A 179 -23.36 -28.63 39.50
N LEU A 180 -22.21 -28.32 40.11
CA LEU A 180 -21.38 -29.33 40.77
C LEU A 180 -22.10 -29.96 41.98
N ILE A 181 -22.83 -29.13 42.76
CA ILE A 181 -23.65 -29.61 43.86
C ILE A 181 -24.79 -30.50 43.33
N ALA A 182 -25.53 -30.05 42.32
CA ALA A 182 -26.63 -30.81 41.74
C ALA A 182 -26.17 -32.17 41.18
N VAL A 183 -25.03 -32.22 40.49
CA VAL A 183 -24.45 -33.45 39.95
C VAL A 183 -23.99 -34.39 41.08
N SER A 184 -23.36 -33.86 42.13
CA SER A 184 -22.92 -34.69 43.26
C SER A 184 -24.10 -35.25 44.07
N SER A 185 -25.13 -34.45 44.35
CA SER A 185 -26.36 -34.92 44.99
C SER A 185 -27.09 -35.98 44.16
N SER A 186 -27.16 -35.80 42.84
CA SER A 186 -27.76 -36.79 41.93
C SER A 186 -26.99 -38.11 41.93
N ARG A 187 -25.64 -38.06 41.92
CA ARG A 187 -24.80 -39.25 42.02
C ARG A 187 -24.94 -39.96 43.37
N ILE A 188 -25.11 -39.22 44.47
CA ILE A 188 -25.34 -39.80 45.80
C ILE A 188 -26.71 -40.50 45.86
N LEU A 189 -27.77 -39.92 45.30
CA LEU A 189 -29.10 -40.54 45.25
C LEU A 189 -29.11 -41.83 44.42
N ILE A 190 -28.41 -41.85 43.28
CA ILE A 190 -28.29 -43.06 42.44
C ILE A 190 -27.39 -44.12 43.11
N SER A 191 -26.30 -43.71 43.76
CA SER A 191 -25.48 -44.62 44.58
C SER A 191 -26.25 -45.18 45.78
N SER A 192 -27.11 -44.37 46.40
CA SER A 192 -28.04 -44.80 47.46
C SER A 192 -29.11 -45.76 46.93
N SER A 193 -29.62 -45.57 45.71
CA SER A 193 -30.57 -46.50 45.09
C SER A 193 -29.90 -47.81 44.64
N ASN A 194 -28.64 -47.78 44.16
CA ASN A 194 -27.87 -48.98 43.86
C ASN A 194 -27.28 -49.66 45.11
N GLY A 195 -27.03 -48.92 46.19
CA GLY A 195 -26.58 -49.41 47.48
C GLY A 195 -27.68 -50.08 48.31
N ARG A 196 -28.95 -49.99 47.87
CA ARG A 196 -30.07 -50.79 48.39
C ARG A 196 -30.29 -52.11 47.63
N SER A 197 -29.29 -52.57 46.87
CA SER A 197 -29.26 -53.94 46.33
C SER A 197 -28.00 -54.69 46.79
N LEU A 198 -27.78 -54.79 48.10
CA LEU A 198 -26.84 -55.74 48.71
C LEU A 198 -27.43 -56.34 49.98
N TYR A 199 -28.66 -56.86 49.89
CA TYR A 199 -29.15 -57.88 50.82
C TYR A 199 -30.01 -58.87 50.03
N LEU A 200 -29.69 -60.16 50.17
CA LEU A 200 -30.38 -61.37 49.64
C LEU A 200 -29.98 -61.74 48.19
N THR A 201 -29.41 -62.89 47.82
CA THR A 201 -29.10 -64.17 48.47
C THR A 201 -27.97 -64.87 47.68
N CYS A 202 -26.94 -65.39 48.35
CA CYS A 202 -26.16 -66.53 47.83
C CYS A 202 -26.43 -67.69 48.78
N GLY A 203 -27.25 -68.63 48.33
CA GLY A 203 -27.76 -69.74 49.11
C GLY A 203 -28.52 -70.73 48.23
N VAL A 204 -27.77 -71.35 47.32
CA VAL A 204 -27.84 -72.78 46.94
C VAL A 204 -29.24 -73.39 46.73
N ASN A 205 -29.54 -73.82 45.49
CA ASN A 205 -29.84 -75.22 45.15
C ASN A 205 -30.36 -75.36 43.71
N HIS A 206 -29.68 -76.19 42.92
CA HIS A 206 -30.28 -76.92 41.81
C HIS A 206 -30.14 -78.41 42.14
N ALA A 207 -31.26 -79.13 42.16
CA ALA A 207 -31.34 -80.58 42.25
C ALA A 207 -32.11 -81.13 41.02
N ALA A 208 -31.74 -82.34 40.59
CA ALA A 208 -32.31 -83.18 39.52
C ALA A 208 -32.09 -82.64 38.07
N PHE A 209 -31.54 -83.39 37.11
CA PHE A 209 -31.38 -84.83 36.87
C PHE A 209 -29.93 -85.24 36.63
#